data_AF-B3CAT8-F1
#
_entry.id   AF-B3CAT8-F1
#
_cell.length_a   1.000
_cell.length_b   1.000
_cell.length_c   1.000
_cell.angle_alpha   90.00
_cell.angle_beta   90.00
_cell.angle_gamma   90.00
#
_symmetry.space_group_name_H-M   'P 1'
#
loop_
_entity.id
_entity.type
_entity.pdbx_description
1 polymer ?
#
loop_
_entity_poly.entity_id
_entity_poly.type
_entity_poly.pdbx_seq_one_letter_code
_entity_poly.pdbx_strand_id
1 'polypeptide(L)'
;MIKGIINACRLRAESDANTEEPMYCRNPYTNVDVLVGRLIGKMTICYDTPYNYNEHGSNWSVQLSNDGLRITNHKEGRELFRKGMFSIYDWENNTKKDLIEKPLLLDNNCTEVIPCELMPNEVVVIGAVPNKEILLLPKFEF
;
A
#
# COMPACT_ATOMS: atom_id res chain seq x y z
N MET A 1 0.98 -16.80 2.36
CA MET A 1 1.53 -16.26 1.09
C MET A 1 1.93 -14.79 1.21
N ILE A 2 1.05 -13.90 1.68
CA ILE A 2 1.34 -12.47 1.89
C ILE A 2 2.59 -12.23 2.76
N LYS A 3 2.74 -12.96 3.88
CA LYS A 3 3.95 -12.94 4.73
C LYS A 3 5.27 -13.09 3.95
N GLY A 4 5.29 -13.93 2.92
CA GLY A 4 6.48 -14.15 2.09
C GLY A 4 6.83 -12.94 1.21
N ILE A 5 5.81 -12.29 0.63
CA ILE A 5 5.97 -11.08 -0.18
C ILE A 5 6.46 -9.91 0.68
N ILE A 6 5.90 -9.76 1.88
CA ILE A 6 6.30 -8.72 2.83
C ILE A 6 7.75 -8.94 3.27
N ASN A 7 8.11 -10.18 3.62
CA ASN A 7 9.49 -10.51 3.98
C ASN A 7 10.48 -10.23 2.83
N ALA A 8 10.13 -10.59 1.60
CA ALA A 8 10.96 -10.27 0.43
C ALA A 8 11.14 -8.75 0.26
N CYS A 9 10.07 -7.97 0.46
CA CYS A 9 10.13 -6.52 0.40
C CYS A 9 10.99 -5.93 1.52
N ARG A 10 10.85 -6.44 2.74
CA ARG A 10 11.67 -6.04 3.90
C ARG A 10 13.16 -6.30 3.63
N LEU A 11 13.52 -7.49 3.16
CA LEU A 11 14.90 -7.84 2.83
C LEU A 11 15.47 -6.96 1.70
N ARG A 12 14.64 -6.60 0.72
CA ARG A 12 15.02 -5.66 -0.33
C ARG A 12 15.30 -4.27 0.24
N ALA A 13 14.39 -3.72 1.04
CA ALA A 13 14.55 -2.41 1.66
C ALA A 13 15.75 -2.36 2.63
N GLU A 14 15.99 -3.43 3.40
CA GLU A 14 17.17 -3.61 4.24
C GLU A 14 18.46 -3.62 3.40
N SER A 15 18.46 -4.35 2.28
CA SER A 15 19.60 -4.36 1.36
C SER A 15 19.83 -2.97 0.75
N ASP A 16 18.77 -2.28 0.32
CA ASP A 16 18.86 -0.96 -0.30
C ASP A 16 19.38 0.11 0.67
N ALA A 17 19.07 -0.02 1.97
CA ALA A 17 19.57 0.89 3.01
C ALA A 17 21.06 0.68 3.35
N ASN A 18 21.56 -0.55 3.20
CA ASN A 18 22.90 -0.94 3.65
C ASN A 18 23.95 -0.99 2.54
N THR A 19 23.61 -0.68 1.28
CA THR A 19 24.60 -0.63 0.20
C THR A 19 24.35 0.46 -0.84
N GLU A 20 25.41 1.16 -1.21
CA GLU A 20 25.44 2.10 -2.34
C GLU A 20 25.72 1.40 -3.68
N GLU A 21 26.00 0.10 -3.68
CA GLU A 21 26.33 -0.65 -4.89
C GLU A 21 25.20 -0.59 -5.92
N PRO A 22 25.48 -0.70 -7.23
CA PRO A 22 24.44 -0.75 -8.25
C PRO A 22 23.49 -1.94 -8.05
N MET A 23 22.22 -1.80 -8.45
CA MET A 23 21.16 -2.81 -8.22
C MET A 23 21.54 -4.25 -8.66
N TYR A 24 22.34 -4.40 -9.72
CA TYR A 24 22.78 -5.70 -10.24
C TYR A 24 23.86 -6.39 -9.39
N CYS A 25 24.52 -5.65 -8.48
CA CYS A 25 25.45 -6.18 -7.48
C CYS A 25 24.76 -6.47 -6.14
N ARG A 26 23.54 -5.94 -5.94
CA ARG A 26 22.75 -6.15 -4.72
C ARG A 26 22.16 -7.56 -4.68
N ASN A 27 21.64 -7.91 -3.52
CA ASN A 27 20.98 -9.19 -3.27
C ASN A 27 20.04 -9.58 -4.45
N PRO A 28 20.18 -10.77 -5.07
CA PRO A 28 19.36 -11.20 -6.21
C PRO A 28 17.85 -11.28 -5.91
N TYR A 29 17.46 -11.20 -4.64
CA TYR A 29 16.07 -11.12 -4.20
C TYR A 29 15.45 -9.70 -4.29
N THR A 30 16.18 -8.72 -4.84
CA THR A 30 15.81 -7.29 -4.95
C THR A 30 14.55 -6.96 -5.74
N ASN A 31 13.78 -7.91 -6.27
CA ASN A 31 12.45 -7.64 -6.84
C ASN A 31 11.47 -8.83 -6.72
N VAL A 32 11.76 -9.78 -5.83
CA VAL A 32 10.93 -10.99 -5.70
C VAL A 32 9.54 -10.67 -5.15
N ASP A 33 9.43 -9.69 -4.26
CA ASP A 33 8.14 -9.17 -3.79
C ASP A 33 7.28 -8.67 -4.96
N VAL A 34 7.88 -7.91 -5.88
CA VAL A 34 7.20 -7.36 -7.06
C VAL A 34 6.79 -8.47 -8.03
N LEU A 35 7.69 -9.41 -8.33
CA LEU A 35 7.44 -10.48 -9.29
C LEU A 35 6.37 -11.46 -8.78
N VAL A 36 6.52 -11.94 -7.55
CA VAL A 36 5.55 -12.86 -6.93
C VAL A 36 4.22 -12.16 -6.74
N GLY A 37 4.22 -10.91 -6.29
CA GLY A 37 3.01 -10.08 -6.20
C GLY A 37 2.25 -10.08 -7.52
N ARG A 38 2.91 -9.69 -8.62
CA ARG A 38 2.28 -9.64 -9.96
C ARG A 38 1.66 -10.98 -10.36
N LEU A 39 2.35 -12.10 -10.11
CA LEU A 39 1.85 -13.44 -10.44
C LEU A 39 0.55 -13.80 -9.71
N ILE A 40 0.35 -13.28 -8.49
CA ILE A 40 -0.83 -13.58 -7.67
C ILE A 40 -1.85 -12.43 -7.62
N GLY A 41 -1.72 -11.45 -8.53
CA GLY A 41 -2.61 -10.29 -8.58
C GLY A 41 -2.49 -9.35 -7.39
N LYS A 42 -1.29 -9.24 -6.79
CA LYS A 42 -0.99 -8.31 -5.69
C LYS A 42 0.11 -7.34 -6.07
N MET A 43 0.06 -6.14 -5.52
CA MET A 43 1.10 -5.13 -5.71
C MET A 43 1.52 -4.59 -4.36
N THR A 44 2.81 -4.61 -4.07
CA THR A 44 3.36 -3.96 -2.89
C THR A 44 3.74 -2.52 -3.19
N ILE A 45 3.42 -1.64 -2.26
CA ILE A 45 3.83 -0.23 -2.27
C ILE A 45 4.58 0.00 -0.96
N CYS A 46 5.80 0.52 -1.07
CA CYS A 46 6.64 0.76 0.09
C CYS A 46 6.07 1.91 0.94
N TYR A 47 6.42 1.89 2.22
CA TYR A 47 6.09 2.97 3.14
C TYR A 47 6.53 4.34 2.60
N ASP A 48 5.73 5.37 2.86
CA ASP A 48 5.91 6.76 2.39
C ASP A 48 5.98 6.94 0.85
N THR A 49 5.71 5.89 0.07
CA THR A 49 5.62 5.99 -1.39
C THR A 49 4.15 6.15 -1.80
N PRO A 50 3.80 7.18 -2.60
CA PRO A 50 2.43 7.34 -3.08
C PRO A 50 2.11 6.30 -4.15
N TYR A 51 0.95 5.67 -4.01
CA TYR A 51 0.29 4.94 -5.09
C TYR A 51 -0.71 5.85 -5.80
N ASN A 52 -0.64 5.92 -7.13
CA ASN A 52 -1.54 6.71 -7.96
C ASN A 52 -2.48 5.79 -8.74
N TYR A 53 -3.77 6.09 -8.71
CA TYR A 53 -4.80 5.39 -9.46
C TYR A 53 -5.50 6.37 -10.41
N ASN A 54 -5.41 6.09 -11.71
CA ASN A 54 -5.92 6.94 -12.78
C ASN A 54 -6.76 6.17 -13.82
N GLU A 55 -7.42 5.10 -13.39
CA GLU A 55 -8.23 4.25 -14.26
C GLU A 55 -9.75 4.50 -14.06
N HIS A 56 -10.55 4.10 -15.05
CA HIS A 56 -12.02 4.08 -14.96
C HIS A 56 -12.69 5.43 -14.62
N GLY A 57 -12.09 6.54 -15.02
CA GLY A 57 -12.62 7.89 -14.73
C GLY A 57 -12.43 8.32 -13.27
N SER A 58 -11.59 7.61 -12.51
CA SER A 58 -11.09 8.03 -11.21
C SER A 58 -9.68 8.58 -11.34
N ASN A 59 -9.33 9.52 -10.47
CA ASN A 59 -7.97 10.02 -10.35
C ASN A 59 -7.71 10.35 -8.87
N TRP A 60 -6.98 9.49 -8.17
CA TRP A 60 -6.69 9.68 -6.75
C TRP A 60 -5.35 9.04 -6.40
N SER A 61 -4.76 9.48 -5.29
CA SER A 61 -3.53 8.89 -4.75
C SER A 61 -3.70 8.51 -3.30
N VAL A 62 -2.95 7.52 -2.88
CA VAL A 62 -2.86 7.11 -1.47
C VAL A 62 -1.42 6.93 -1.04
N GLN A 63 -1.12 7.35 0.19
CA GLN A 63 0.21 7.26 0.77
C GLN A 63 0.06 6.90 2.24
N LEU A 64 0.78 5.88 2.68
CA LEU A 64 0.89 5.53 4.09
C LEU A 64 2.06 6.29 4.71
N SER A 65 1.81 6.98 5.81
CA SER A 65 2.78 7.82 6.52
C SER A 65 2.58 7.70 8.02
N ASN A 66 3.37 8.42 8.82
CA ASN A 66 3.26 8.41 10.30
C ASN A 66 1.90 8.96 10.77
N ASP A 67 1.29 9.87 10.02
CA ASP A 67 -0.02 10.46 10.35
C ASP A 67 -1.18 9.51 10.01
N GLY A 68 -0.89 8.39 9.35
CA GLY A 68 -1.86 7.41 8.86
C GLY A 68 -1.93 7.34 7.33
N LEU A 69 -3.08 6.89 6.83
CA LEU A 69 -3.36 6.74 5.41
C LEU A 69 -3.88 8.05 4.83
N ARG A 70 -3.05 8.73 4.05
CA ARG A 70 -3.42 9.92 3.29
C ARG A 70 -4.09 9.52 1.99
N ILE A 71 -5.28 10.04 1.72
CA ILE A 71 -6.03 9.84 0.47
C ILE A 71 -6.25 11.20 -0.17
N THR A 72 -5.87 11.37 -1.42
CA THR A 72 -6.05 12.63 -2.15
C THR A 72 -6.83 12.39 -3.43
N ASN A 73 -7.86 13.21 -3.67
CA ASN A 73 -8.59 13.20 -4.93
C ASN A 73 -7.99 14.21 -5.90
N HIS A 74 -7.56 13.74 -7.08
CA HIS A 74 -7.02 14.56 -8.18
C HIS A 74 -8.00 14.64 -9.37
N LYS A 75 -9.20 14.08 -9.23
CA LYS A 75 -10.23 14.08 -10.26
C LYS A 75 -10.88 15.45 -10.33
N GLU A 76 -11.15 15.91 -11.55
CA GLU A 76 -12.07 17.02 -11.77
C GLU A 76 -13.49 16.63 -11.33
N GLY A 77 -13.84 17.00 -10.10
CA GLY A 77 -15.11 16.67 -9.45
C GLY A 77 -14.91 15.90 -8.16
N ARG A 78 -15.99 15.23 -7.71
CA ARG A 78 -15.99 14.47 -6.47
C ARG A 78 -15.63 13.01 -6.71
N GLU A 79 -14.93 12.41 -5.77
CA GLU A 79 -14.62 10.97 -5.75
C GLU A 79 -15.17 10.32 -4.49
N LEU A 80 -15.82 9.16 -4.66
CA LEU A 80 -16.48 8.42 -3.59
C LEU A 80 -15.66 7.19 -3.21
N PHE A 81 -15.09 7.21 -2.01
CA PHE A 81 -14.37 6.09 -1.41
C PHE A 81 -15.34 5.28 -0.56
N ARG A 82 -15.64 4.07 -1.02
CA ARG A 82 -16.65 3.19 -0.38
C ARG A 82 -16.11 2.52 0.87
N LYS A 83 -17.03 2.09 1.74
CA LYS A 83 -16.71 1.18 2.85
C LYS A 83 -16.00 -0.08 2.32
N GLY A 84 -14.97 -0.54 3.02
CA GLY A 84 -14.19 -1.73 2.67
C GLY A 84 -13.18 -1.53 1.54
N MET A 85 -13.08 -0.33 0.97
CA MET A 85 -12.08 -0.01 -0.05
C MET A 85 -10.66 0.00 0.54
N PHE A 86 -10.53 0.47 1.77
CA PHE A 86 -9.28 0.48 2.54
C PHE A 86 -9.47 -0.27 3.83
N SER A 87 -8.50 -1.11 4.17
CA SER A 87 -8.58 -2.00 5.33
C SER A 87 -7.20 -2.35 5.84
N ILE A 88 -7.07 -2.57 7.13
CA ILE A 88 -5.89 -3.19 7.72
C ILE A 88 -6.08 -4.71 7.64
N TYR A 89 -5.08 -5.42 7.14
CA TYR A 89 -5.03 -6.88 7.15
C TYR A 89 -3.87 -7.36 8.02
N ASP A 90 -4.21 -8.15 9.03
CA ASP A 90 -3.26 -8.86 9.89
C ASP A 90 -3.06 -10.26 9.31
N TRP A 91 -1.86 -10.54 8.79
CA TRP A 91 -1.57 -11.83 8.15
C TRP A 91 -1.22 -12.94 9.14
N GLU A 92 -1.02 -12.62 10.42
CA GLU A 92 -0.72 -13.59 11.47
C GLU A 92 -2.02 -14.14 12.07
N ASN A 93 -2.95 -13.24 12.40
CA ASN A 93 -4.28 -13.61 12.91
C ASN A 93 -5.31 -13.83 11.80
N ASN A 94 -4.96 -13.53 10.55
CA ASN A 94 -5.84 -13.60 9.37
C ASN A 94 -7.14 -12.79 9.56
N THR A 95 -7.02 -11.59 10.13
CA THR A 95 -8.14 -10.67 10.37
C THR A 95 -8.05 -9.47 9.45
N LYS A 96 -9.22 -8.88 9.18
CA LYS A 96 -9.35 -7.70 8.31
C LYS A 96 -10.27 -6.69 8.98
N LYS A 97 -9.81 -5.44 9.06
CA LYS A 97 -10.54 -4.32 9.65
C LYS A 97 -10.64 -3.18 8.65
N ASP A 98 -11.85 -2.75 8.32
CA ASP A 98 -12.05 -1.61 7.42
C ASP A 98 -11.54 -0.32 8.08
N LEU A 99 -10.79 0.49 7.32
CA LEU A 99 -10.34 1.81 7.75
C LEU A 99 -11.44 2.87 7.55
N ILE A 100 -12.25 2.68 6.51
CA ILE A 100 -13.39 3.55 6.20
C ILE A 100 -14.67 2.81 6.56
N GLU A 101 -15.29 3.15 7.70
CA GLU A 101 -16.57 2.57 8.11
C GLU A 101 -17.78 3.25 7.44
N LYS A 102 -17.64 4.54 7.11
CA LYS A 102 -18.65 5.35 6.41
C LYS A 102 -18.07 5.85 5.09
N PRO A 103 -18.82 5.83 3.98
CA PRO A 103 -18.31 6.31 2.69
C PRO A 103 -17.73 7.72 2.81
N LEU A 104 -16.52 7.90 2.29
CA LEU A 104 -15.82 9.18 2.26
C LEU A 104 -15.99 9.79 0.87
N LEU A 105 -16.48 11.03 0.82
CA LEU A 105 -16.62 11.78 -0.42
C LEU A 105 -15.62 12.93 -0.39
N LEU A 106 -14.67 12.94 -1.33
CA LEU A 106 -13.67 14.01 -1.44
C LEU A 106 -13.97 14.90 -2.63
N ASP A 107 -13.93 16.21 -2.41
CA ASP A 107 -13.93 17.21 -3.49
C ASP A 107 -12.59 17.23 -4.24
N ASN A 108 -12.53 17.96 -5.35
CA ASN A 108 -11.33 18.06 -6.19
C ASN A 108 -10.17 18.67 -5.39
N ASN A 109 -8.99 18.06 -5.47
CA ASN A 109 -7.76 18.43 -4.78
C ASN A 109 -7.87 18.43 -3.25
N CYS A 110 -8.89 17.78 -2.70
CA CYS A 110 -9.00 17.56 -1.26
C CYS A 110 -8.23 16.31 -0.85
N THR A 111 -7.62 16.42 0.33
CA THR A 111 -6.91 15.34 1.00
C THR A 111 -7.59 15.05 2.32
N GLU A 112 -7.77 13.77 2.62
CA GLU A 112 -8.17 13.28 3.93
C GLU A 112 -7.07 12.38 4.49
N VAL A 113 -6.83 12.47 5.79
CA VAL A 113 -5.91 11.57 6.50
C VAL A 113 -6.74 10.70 7.43
N ILE A 114 -6.73 9.40 7.18
CA ILE A 114 -7.35 8.42 8.05
C ILE A 114 -6.27 7.95 9.02
N PRO A 115 -6.40 8.25 10.33
CA PRO A 115 -5.43 7.79 11.31
C PRO A 115 -5.39 6.26 11.32
N CYS A 116 -4.20 5.71 11.08
CA CYS A 116 -3.93 4.29 11.26
C CYS A 116 -2.48 4.09 11.64
N GLU A 117 -2.28 3.25 12.65
CA GLU A 117 -0.97 2.74 13.05
C GLU A 117 -0.96 1.26 12.74
N LEU A 118 0.07 0.79 12.05
CA LEU A 118 0.20 -0.61 11.67
C LEU A 118 1.11 -1.32 12.66
N MET A 119 0.66 -2.46 13.16
CA MET A 119 1.55 -3.41 13.82
C MET A 119 2.52 -4.05 12.81
N PRO A 120 3.64 -4.64 13.26
CA PRO A 120 4.61 -5.28 12.37
C PRO A 120 4.05 -6.41 11.50
N ASN A 121 2.91 -6.99 11.91
CA ASN A 121 2.18 -8.05 11.25
C ASN A 121 0.96 -7.56 10.43
N GLU A 122 0.86 -6.24 10.20
CA GLU A 122 -0.27 -5.61 9.51
C GLU A 122 0.15 -4.83 8.25
N VAL A 123 -0.72 -4.86 7.24
CA VAL A 123 -0.61 -4.03 6.02
C VAL A 123 -1.91 -3.30 5.76
N VAL A 124 -1.86 -2.14 5.08
CA VAL A 124 -3.06 -1.58 4.48
C VAL A 124 -3.32 -2.24 3.13
N VAL A 125 -4.52 -2.74 2.95
CA VAL A 125 -5.04 -3.36 1.74
C VAL A 125 -6.01 -2.41 1.05
N ILE A 126 -5.78 -2.18 -0.24
CA ILE A 126 -6.68 -1.42 -1.12
C ILE A 126 -7.37 -2.40 -2.06
N GLY A 127 -8.68 -2.57 -1.87
CA GLY A 127 -9.54 -3.48 -2.65
C GLY A 127 -10.25 -2.81 -3.84
N ALA A 128 -9.89 -1.58 -4.18
CA ALA A 128 -10.60 -0.76 -5.16
C ALA A 128 -10.31 -1.11 -6.62
N VAL A 129 -9.24 -1.87 -6.88
CA VAL A 129 -8.71 -2.07 -8.23
C VAL A 129 -9.21 -3.39 -8.79
N PRO A 130 -9.86 -3.41 -9.97
CA PRO A 130 -10.29 -4.65 -10.60
C PRO A 130 -9.11 -5.62 -10.78
N ASN A 131 -9.28 -6.86 -10.29
CA ASN A 131 -8.29 -7.94 -10.43
C ASN A 131 -6.91 -7.69 -9.80
N LYS A 132 -6.74 -6.64 -8.98
CA LYS A 132 -5.49 -6.34 -8.29
C LYS A 132 -5.75 -5.88 -6.86
N GLU A 133 -5.04 -6.48 -5.92
CA GLU A 133 -5.05 -6.04 -4.53
C GLU A 133 -3.73 -5.32 -4.23
N ILE A 134 -3.82 -4.11 -3.67
CA ILE A 134 -2.63 -3.31 -3.38
C ILE A 134 -2.35 -3.38 -1.88
N LEU A 135 -1.11 -3.65 -1.54
CA LEU A 135 -0.60 -3.77 -0.18
C LEU A 135 0.35 -2.60 0.08
N LEU A 136 -0.07 -1.65 0.90
CA LEU A 136 0.81 -0.62 1.45
C LEU A 136 1.50 -1.21 2.68
N LEU A 137 2.82 -1.22 2.64
CA LEU A 137 3.65 -1.87 3.65
C LEU A 137 3.96 -0.91 4.81
N PRO A 138 4.09 -1.43 6.04
CA PRO A 138 4.49 -0.63 7.18
C PRO A 138 5.92 -0.12 7.01
N LYS A 139 6.29 0.87 7.83
CA LYS A 139 7.68 1.26 7.97
C LYS A 139 8.46 0.08 8.58
N PHE A 140 9.55 -0.30 7.93
CA PHE A 140 10.47 -1.29 8.48
C PHE A 140 11.54 -0.57 9.31
N GLU A 141 11.83 -1.09 10.49
CA GLU A 141 12.99 -0.69 11.28
C GLU A 141 14.17 -1.58 10.87
N PHE A 142 15.31 -0.96 10.56
CA PHE A 142 16.56 -1.62 10.18
C PHE A 142 17.68 -1.14 11.09
#